data_AF-A0A2I1BYB1-F1
#
_entry.id   AF-A0A2I1BYB1-F1
#
_cell.length_a   1.000
_cell.length_b   1.000
_cell.length_c   1.000
_cell.angle_alpha   90.00
_cell.angle_beta   90.00
_cell.angle_gamma   90.00
#
_symmetry.space_group_name_H-M   'P 1'
#
loop_
_entity.id
_entity.type
_entity.pdbx_description
1 polymer ?
#
loop_
_entity_poly.entity_id
_entity_poly.type
_entity_poly.pdbx_seq_one_letter_code
_entity_poly.pdbx_strand_id
1 'polypeptide(L)'
;MIAKQLLAVLLSIGVSASPLALRDASTVLADLSSISDHLSTLSTTVANFDGTLTGAVSVQQDEMTLSDALNKTVIDLTASPVFGAAESTSVTKAVTGLETSIVTVLDKIIGKKSSFASAGVTSVVLSDLQALQGLTDDLSTQLQRKVTAGDASTIASEAAQLDAVYAVAISAFS
;
A
#
# COMPACT_ATOMS: atom_id res chain seq x y z
N MET A 1 -49.58 29.83 -49.79
CA MET A 1 -48.64 28.84 -49.22
C MET A 1 -47.30 29.52 -49.04
N ILE A 2 -46.87 29.77 -47.80
CA ILE A 2 -45.53 29.55 -47.26
C ILE A 2 -45.69 29.81 -45.76
N ALA A 3 -45.30 28.81 -45.00
CA ALA A 3 -45.50 28.68 -43.58
C ALA A 3 -44.18 28.91 -42.83
N LYS A 4 -44.28 28.97 -41.50
CA LYS A 4 -43.25 28.60 -40.51
C LYS A 4 -42.14 29.64 -40.24
N GLN A 5 -41.63 29.83 -39.03
CA GLN A 5 -41.91 29.25 -37.71
C GLN A 5 -41.22 30.13 -36.66
N LEU A 6 -41.79 30.17 -35.45
CA LEU A 6 -41.22 30.74 -34.23
C LEU A 6 -39.77 30.25 -34.00
N LEU A 7 -38.88 31.19 -33.68
CA LEU A 7 -37.55 30.90 -33.15
C LEU A 7 -37.68 30.62 -31.65
N ALA A 8 -37.67 29.35 -31.26
CA ALA A 8 -37.64 28.93 -29.87
C ALA A 8 -36.17 28.86 -29.40
N VAL A 9 -35.80 29.72 -28.45
CA VAL A 9 -34.54 29.65 -27.73
C VAL A 9 -34.62 28.47 -26.75
N LEU A 10 -33.91 27.38 -27.02
CA LEU A 10 -33.67 26.33 -26.03
C LEU A 10 -32.43 26.68 -25.21
N LEU A 11 -32.65 27.07 -23.96
CA LEU A 11 -31.62 27.17 -22.94
C LEU A 11 -31.32 25.75 -22.44
N SER A 12 -30.29 25.11 -22.99
CA SER A 12 -29.80 23.82 -22.49
C SER A 12 -29.08 24.04 -21.16
N ILE A 13 -29.79 23.82 -20.06
CA ILE A 13 -29.21 23.63 -18.74
C ILE A 13 -28.45 22.30 -18.77
N GLY A 14 -27.15 22.37 -19.06
CA GLY A 14 -26.25 21.27 -18.81
C GLY A 14 -26.21 21.03 -17.31
N VAL A 15 -26.87 19.96 -16.85
CA VAL A 15 -26.59 19.40 -15.53
C VAL A 15 -25.13 18.93 -15.58
N SER A 16 -24.22 19.75 -15.08
CA SER A 16 -22.90 19.30 -14.68
C SER A 16 -23.11 18.37 -13.49
N ALA A 17 -23.38 17.09 -13.77
CA ALA A 17 -23.12 16.05 -12.80
C ALA A 17 -21.61 16.12 -12.55
N SER A 18 -21.19 16.72 -11.44
CA SER A 18 -19.84 16.52 -10.94
C SER A 18 -19.65 15.00 -10.90
N PRO A 19 -18.69 14.44 -11.64
CA PRO A 19 -18.42 13.02 -11.49
C PRO A 19 -18.15 12.80 -10.01
N LEU A 20 -18.86 11.85 -9.41
CA LEU A 20 -18.42 11.26 -8.15
C LEU A 20 -16.93 11.00 -8.35
N ALA A 21 -16.07 11.64 -7.54
CA ALA A 21 -14.63 11.55 -7.71
C ALA A 21 -14.23 10.08 -7.58
N LEU A 22 -14.11 9.39 -8.72
CA LEU A 22 -13.55 8.05 -8.79
C LEU A 22 -12.11 8.17 -8.29
N ARG A 23 -11.74 7.33 -7.32
CA ARG A 23 -10.34 7.22 -6.92
C ARG A 23 -9.58 6.64 -8.10
N ASP A 24 -8.61 7.39 -8.62
CA ASP A 24 -7.88 7.06 -9.84
C ASP A 24 -6.46 6.55 -9.53
N ALA A 25 -5.70 6.25 -10.57
CA ALA A 25 -4.31 5.83 -10.42
C ALA A 25 -3.45 6.87 -9.67
N SER A 26 -3.79 8.17 -9.73
CA SER A 26 -3.06 9.21 -9.02
C SER A 26 -3.24 9.11 -7.50
N THR A 27 -4.44 8.73 -7.04
CA THR A 27 -4.72 8.48 -5.62
C THR A 27 -3.89 7.29 -5.13
N VAL A 28 -3.85 6.19 -5.90
CA VAL A 28 -3.06 5.01 -5.56
C VAL A 28 -1.56 5.32 -5.55
N LEU A 29 -1.05 6.12 -6.49
CA LEU A 29 0.35 6.53 -6.50
C LEU A 29 0.71 7.38 -5.28
N ALA A 30 -0.18 8.27 -4.84
CA ALA A 30 0.02 9.05 -3.62
C ALA A 30 0.04 8.14 -2.37
N ASP A 31 -0.86 7.16 -2.30
CA ASP A 31 -0.91 6.19 -1.23
C ASP A 31 0.37 5.32 -1.18
N LEU A 32 0.87 4.84 -2.32
CA LEU A 32 2.14 4.10 -2.41
C LEU A 32 3.34 4.96 -2.00
N SER A 33 3.34 6.25 -2.30
CA SER A 33 4.35 7.18 -1.78
C SER A 33 4.28 7.30 -0.27
N SER A 34 3.08 7.41 0.31
CA SER A 34 2.89 7.45 1.77
C SER A 34 3.40 6.16 2.43
N ILE A 35 3.14 5.00 1.83
CA ILE A 35 3.69 3.71 2.31
C ILE A 35 5.23 3.74 2.31
N SER A 36 5.86 4.28 1.27
CA SER A 36 7.32 4.43 1.21
C SER A 36 7.85 5.28 2.37
N ASP A 37 7.18 6.40 2.68
CA ASP A 37 7.55 7.28 3.79
C ASP A 37 7.37 6.60 5.16
N HIS A 38 6.30 5.82 5.35
CA HIS A 38 6.06 5.06 6.57
C HIS A 38 7.07 3.90 6.74
N LEU A 39 7.44 3.21 5.65
CA LEU A 39 8.51 2.22 5.68
C LEU A 39 9.84 2.86 6.09
N SER A 40 10.17 4.04 5.57
CA SER A 40 11.39 4.78 5.94
C SER A 40 11.40 5.17 7.43
N THR A 41 10.26 5.65 7.92
CA THR A 41 10.04 6.01 9.33
C THR A 41 10.22 4.79 10.23
N LEU A 42 9.47 3.71 9.97
CA LEU A 42 9.57 2.46 10.72
C LEU A 42 11.00 1.89 10.69
N SER A 43 11.64 1.90 9.52
CA SER A 43 13.03 1.47 9.36
C SER A 43 14.01 2.25 10.24
N THR A 44 13.77 3.55 10.40
CA THR A 44 14.59 4.41 11.27
C THR A 44 14.32 4.12 12.74
N THR A 45 13.06 3.98 13.13
CA THR A 45 12.66 3.67 14.51
C THR A 45 13.18 2.31 14.96
N VAL A 46 13.06 1.26 14.13
CA VAL A 46 13.62 -0.07 14.44
C VAL A 46 15.14 -0.01 14.55
N ALA A 47 15.84 0.72 13.68
CA ALA A 47 17.29 0.86 13.78
C ALA A 47 17.73 1.47 15.11
N ASN A 48 16.99 2.47 15.58
CA ASN A 48 17.23 3.19 16.83
C ASN A 48 16.64 2.50 18.07
N PHE A 49 15.90 1.40 17.89
CA PHE A 49 15.25 0.71 19.00
C PHE A 49 16.29 0.20 20.01
N ASP A 50 16.10 0.58 21.27
CA ASP A 50 17.04 0.38 22.38
C ASP A 50 16.76 -0.86 23.24
N GLY A 51 15.68 -1.60 22.95
CA GLY A 51 15.26 -2.77 23.72
C GLY A 51 14.39 -2.46 24.94
N THR A 52 13.95 -1.21 25.11
CA THR A 52 13.02 -0.83 26.18
C THR A 52 11.56 -1.00 25.76
N LEU A 53 10.65 -1.14 26.72
CA LEU A 53 9.22 -1.19 26.39
C LEU A 53 8.74 0.11 25.72
N THR A 54 9.24 1.27 26.15
CA THR A 54 8.89 2.57 25.54
C THR A 54 9.36 2.65 24.09
N GLY A 55 10.58 2.18 23.79
CA GLY A 55 11.06 2.09 22.42
C GLY A 55 10.22 1.15 21.55
N ALA A 56 9.75 0.03 22.12
CA ALA A 56 8.87 -0.91 21.43
C ALA A 56 7.51 -0.28 21.11
N VAL A 57 6.96 0.54 22.01
CA VAL A 57 5.72 1.31 21.75
C VAL A 57 5.88 2.30 20.60
N SER A 58 7.06 2.91 20.43
CA SER A 58 7.33 3.76 19.26
C SER A 58 7.36 2.94 17.97
N VAL A 59 8.02 1.77 17.98
CA VAL A 59 8.02 0.85 16.82
C VAL A 59 6.58 0.44 16.47
N GLN A 60 5.76 0.09 17.46
CA GLN A 60 4.37 -0.30 17.24
C GLN A 60 3.54 0.81 16.59
N GLN A 61 3.70 2.06 17.02
CA GLN A 61 2.94 3.18 16.45
C GLN A 61 3.27 3.40 14.97
N ASP A 62 4.54 3.27 14.60
CA ASP A 62 4.97 3.37 13.21
C ASP A 62 4.48 2.18 12.38
N GLU A 63 4.48 0.97 12.95
CA GLU A 63 3.89 -0.22 12.34
C GLU A 63 2.38 -0.03 12.09
N MET A 64 1.62 0.41 13.09
CA MET A 64 0.18 0.64 12.94
C MET A 64 -0.12 1.68 11.87
N THR A 65 0.70 2.74 11.79
CA THR A 65 0.57 3.78 10.75
C THR A 65 0.84 3.20 9.35
N LEU A 66 1.84 2.34 9.22
CA LEU A 66 2.11 1.61 7.96
C LEU A 66 0.94 0.68 7.59
N SER A 67 0.43 -0.08 8.55
CA SER A 67 -0.71 -0.98 8.39
C SER A 67 -1.98 -0.23 7.96
N ASP A 68 -2.26 0.93 8.55
CA ASP A 68 -3.36 1.81 8.15
C ASP A 68 -3.19 2.34 6.71
N ALA A 69 -1.96 2.72 6.32
CA ALA A 69 -1.68 3.17 4.96
C ALA A 69 -1.85 2.04 3.93
N LEU A 70 -1.38 0.83 4.23
CA LEU A 70 -1.60 -0.35 3.40
C LEU A 70 -3.09 -0.64 3.22
N ASN A 71 -3.85 -0.69 4.32
CA ASN A 71 -5.28 -0.94 4.30
C ASN A 71 -6.05 0.14 3.53
N LYS A 72 -5.70 1.43 3.73
CA LYS A 72 -6.25 2.53 2.94
C LYS A 72 -5.97 2.34 1.44
N THR A 73 -4.74 1.98 1.07
CA THR A 73 -4.38 1.76 -0.34
C THR A 73 -5.23 0.65 -0.97
N VAL A 74 -5.48 -0.44 -0.23
CA VAL A 74 -6.35 -1.54 -0.65
C VAL A 74 -7.79 -1.06 -0.89
N ILE A 75 -8.32 -0.23 0.02
CA ILE A 75 -9.66 0.38 -0.10
C ILE A 75 -9.71 1.28 -1.35
N ASP A 76 -8.71 2.12 -1.55
CA ASP A 76 -8.63 3.05 -2.67
C ASP A 76 -8.54 2.30 -4.00
N LEU A 77 -7.69 1.27 -4.09
CA LEU A 77 -7.61 0.36 -5.23
C LEU A 77 -8.94 -0.34 -5.52
N THR A 78 -9.62 -0.84 -4.50
CA THR A 78 -10.91 -1.51 -4.66
C THR A 78 -11.93 -0.57 -5.30
N ALA A 79 -11.93 0.70 -4.89
CA ALA A 79 -12.79 1.75 -5.43
C ALA A 79 -12.37 2.28 -6.82
N SER A 80 -11.14 2.01 -7.26
CA SER A 80 -10.63 2.48 -8.55
C SER A 80 -11.18 1.71 -9.77
N PRO A 81 -11.27 2.34 -10.94
CA PRO A 81 -11.43 1.60 -12.19
C PRO A 81 -10.18 0.75 -12.50
N VAL A 82 -10.28 -0.13 -13.50
CA VAL A 82 -9.09 -0.74 -14.11
C VAL A 82 -8.30 0.35 -14.81
N PHE A 83 -6.98 0.30 -14.67
CA PHE A 83 -6.04 1.30 -15.17
C PHE A 83 -5.72 1.09 -16.64
N GLY A 84 -5.47 2.20 -17.35
CA GLY A 84 -4.87 2.18 -18.67
C GLY A 84 -3.41 1.72 -18.63
N ALA A 85 -2.79 1.53 -19.79
CA ALA A 85 -1.42 1.02 -19.89
C ALA A 85 -0.39 1.92 -19.17
N ALA A 86 -0.44 3.24 -19.38
CA ALA A 86 0.52 4.17 -18.77
C ALA A 86 0.38 4.25 -17.24
N GLU A 87 -0.87 4.24 -16.75
CA GLU A 87 -1.19 4.20 -15.32
C GLU A 87 -0.72 2.88 -14.70
N SER A 88 -0.98 1.76 -15.36
CA SER A 88 -0.55 0.44 -14.93
C SER A 88 0.97 0.34 -14.79
N THR A 89 1.72 0.83 -15.78
CA THR A 89 3.20 0.86 -15.70
C THR A 89 3.68 1.75 -14.55
N SER A 90 3.04 2.90 -14.33
CA SER A 90 3.42 3.83 -13.26
C SER A 90 3.17 3.23 -11.87
N VAL A 91 1.99 2.64 -11.67
CA VAL A 91 1.60 1.96 -10.43
C VAL A 91 2.50 0.75 -10.17
N THR A 92 2.79 -0.05 -11.21
CA THR A 92 3.68 -1.20 -11.11
C THR A 92 5.08 -0.78 -10.69
N LYS A 93 5.66 0.23 -11.34
CA LYS A 93 6.96 0.77 -10.94
C LYS A 93 6.96 1.29 -9.50
N ALA A 94 5.88 1.94 -9.07
CA ALA A 94 5.77 2.46 -7.71
C ALA A 94 5.74 1.33 -6.68
N VAL A 95 4.91 0.30 -6.87
CA VAL A 95 4.80 -0.81 -5.91
C VAL A 95 6.05 -1.67 -5.88
N THR A 96 6.66 -2.00 -7.02
CA THR A 96 7.90 -2.79 -7.03
C THR A 96 9.09 -2.01 -6.46
N GLY A 97 9.06 -0.68 -6.54
CA GLY A 97 10.03 0.19 -5.87
C GLY A 97 10.00 0.12 -4.33
N LEU A 98 8.92 -0.41 -3.73
CA LEU A 98 8.82 -0.56 -2.27
C LEU A 98 9.62 -1.77 -1.75
N GLU A 99 9.88 -2.77 -2.58
CA GLU A 99 10.44 -4.07 -2.17
C GLU A 99 11.72 -3.91 -1.34
N THR A 100 12.69 -3.15 -1.83
CA THR A 100 13.96 -2.92 -1.11
C THR A 100 13.74 -2.30 0.27
N SER A 101 12.74 -1.42 0.41
CA SER A 101 12.41 -0.78 1.68
C SER A 101 11.78 -1.77 2.66
N ILE A 102 10.88 -2.63 2.17
CA ILE A 102 10.25 -3.67 2.99
C ILE A 102 11.30 -4.68 3.48
N VAL A 103 12.14 -5.20 2.58
CA VAL A 103 13.25 -6.11 2.94
C VAL A 103 14.15 -5.48 3.99
N THR A 104 14.52 -4.21 3.82
CA THR A 104 15.35 -3.48 4.79
C THR A 104 14.70 -3.39 6.17
N VAL A 105 13.39 -3.13 6.24
CA VAL A 105 12.65 -3.10 7.51
C VAL A 105 12.66 -4.47 8.16
N LEU A 106 12.33 -5.53 7.42
CA LEU A 106 12.29 -6.90 7.92
C LEU A 106 13.66 -7.37 8.44
N ASP A 107 14.73 -7.11 7.71
CA ASP A 107 16.10 -7.42 8.14
C ASP A 107 16.47 -6.69 9.44
N LYS A 108 16.08 -5.42 9.58
CA LYS A 108 16.30 -4.66 10.82
C LYS A 108 15.50 -5.22 11.99
N ILE A 109 14.25 -5.62 11.76
CA ILE A 109 13.41 -6.25 12.79
C ILE A 109 14.07 -7.55 13.27
N ILE A 110 14.50 -8.43 12.35
CA ILE A 110 15.23 -9.66 12.66
C ILE A 110 16.51 -9.35 13.45
N GLY A 111 17.29 -8.36 13.00
CA GLY A 111 18.52 -7.93 13.67
C GLY A 111 18.30 -7.40 15.10
N LYS A 112 17.09 -6.92 15.42
CA LYS A 112 16.68 -6.42 16.74
C LYS A 112 15.93 -7.47 17.58
N LYS A 113 15.90 -8.74 17.18
CA LYS A 113 15.19 -9.82 17.90
C LYS A 113 15.51 -9.85 19.41
N SER A 114 16.78 -9.76 19.79
CA SER A 114 17.19 -9.78 21.20
C SER A 114 16.70 -8.54 21.98
N SER A 115 16.63 -7.38 21.34
CA SER A 115 16.06 -6.16 21.91
C SER A 115 14.55 -6.29 22.11
N PHE A 116 13.82 -6.86 21.14
CA PHE A 116 12.38 -7.14 21.30
C PHE A 116 12.10 -8.19 22.38
N ALA A 117 12.97 -9.20 22.51
CA ALA A 117 12.92 -10.16 23.62
C ALA A 117 13.17 -9.49 24.97
N SER A 118 14.13 -8.58 25.05
CA SER A 118 14.43 -7.80 26.27
C SER A 118 13.26 -6.91 26.68
N ALA A 119 12.54 -6.35 25.70
CA ALA A 119 11.31 -5.60 25.93
C ALA A 119 10.08 -6.48 26.25
N GLY A 120 10.18 -7.80 26.07
CA GLY A 120 9.09 -8.75 26.34
C GLY A 120 7.95 -8.74 25.31
N VAL A 121 8.22 -8.32 24.07
CA VAL A 121 7.18 -8.09 23.04
C VAL A 121 7.30 -8.98 21.80
N THR A 122 8.08 -10.07 21.84
CA THR A 122 8.31 -10.93 20.66
C THR A 122 7.03 -11.50 20.05
N SER A 123 6.02 -11.81 20.87
CA SER A 123 4.71 -12.27 20.39
C SER A 123 3.92 -11.19 19.65
N VAL A 124 4.11 -9.92 20.04
CA VAL A 124 3.49 -8.78 19.34
C VAL A 124 4.15 -8.62 17.97
N VAL A 125 5.49 -8.63 17.92
CA VAL A 125 6.23 -8.57 16.64
C VAL A 125 5.83 -9.71 15.71
N LEU A 126 5.66 -10.93 16.21
CA LEU A 126 5.18 -12.06 15.41
C LEU A 126 3.79 -11.79 14.82
N SER A 127 2.86 -11.28 15.63
CA SER A 127 1.50 -10.93 15.18
C SER A 127 1.52 -9.84 14.11
N ASP A 128 2.35 -8.81 14.29
CA ASP A 128 2.45 -7.69 13.35
C ASP A 128 3.06 -8.15 12.02
N LEU A 129 4.09 -8.99 12.04
CA LEU A 129 4.68 -9.55 10.81
C LEU A 129 3.66 -10.36 10.02
N GLN A 130 2.80 -11.14 10.70
CA GLN A 130 1.73 -11.90 10.05
C GLN A 130 0.65 -10.98 9.48
N ALA A 131 0.29 -9.92 10.21
CA ALA A 131 -0.68 -8.93 9.75
C ALA A 131 -0.18 -8.14 8.52
N LEU A 132 1.07 -7.67 8.57
CA LEU A 132 1.74 -6.97 7.48
C LEU A 132 1.89 -7.84 6.22
N GLN A 133 2.21 -9.13 6.39
CA GLN A 133 2.21 -10.07 5.26
C GLN A 133 0.81 -10.11 4.62
N GLY A 134 -0.24 -10.35 5.41
CA GLY A 134 -1.61 -10.41 4.89
C GLY A 134 -2.06 -9.12 4.18
N LEU A 135 -1.73 -7.94 4.73
CA LEU A 135 -2.02 -6.66 4.09
C LEU A 135 -1.25 -6.46 2.78
N THR A 136 0.00 -6.92 2.73
CA THR A 136 0.84 -6.86 1.52
C THR A 136 0.30 -7.79 0.43
N ASP A 137 -0.20 -8.98 0.81
CA ASP A 137 -0.82 -9.94 -0.10
C ASP A 137 -2.13 -9.40 -0.68
N ASP A 138 -2.95 -8.77 0.16
CA ASP A 138 -4.19 -8.10 -0.26
C ASP A 138 -3.89 -6.95 -1.22
N LEU A 139 -2.89 -6.11 -0.92
CA LEU A 139 -2.42 -5.04 -1.80
C LEU A 139 -1.98 -5.59 -3.16
N SER A 140 -1.11 -6.60 -3.17
CA SER A 140 -0.65 -7.25 -4.40
C SER A 140 -1.81 -7.82 -5.22
N THR A 141 -2.73 -8.53 -4.56
CA THR A 141 -3.90 -9.14 -5.20
C THR A 141 -4.81 -8.09 -5.83
N GLN A 142 -5.07 -6.98 -5.14
CA GLN A 142 -5.89 -5.90 -5.69
C GLN A 142 -5.19 -5.18 -6.85
N LEU A 143 -3.89 -4.93 -6.74
CA LEU A 143 -3.13 -4.30 -7.81
C LEU A 143 -3.17 -5.13 -9.09
N GLN A 144 -2.94 -6.45 -9.01
CA GLN A 144 -3.00 -7.37 -10.14
C GLN A 144 -4.36 -7.33 -10.88
N ARG A 145 -5.45 -7.03 -10.18
CA ARG A 145 -6.80 -6.88 -10.76
C ARG A 145 -7.02 -5.55 -11.47
N LYS A 146 -6.19 -4.53 -11.18
CA LYS A 146 -6.36 -3.15 -11.66
C LYS A 146 -5.39 -2.80 -12.77
N VAL A 147 -4.24 -3.48 -12.88
CA VAL A 147 -3.22 -3.22 -13.91
C VAL A 147 -3.38 -4.11 -15.15
N THR A 148 -2.55 -3.88 -16.18
CA THR A 148 -2.50 -4.75 -17.37
C THR A 148 -1.97 -6.15 -17.02
N ALA A 149 -2.24 -7.16 -17.86
CA ALA A 149 -1.81 -8.54 -17.59
C ALA A 149 -0.29 -8.72 -17.45
N GLY A 150 0.51 -7.96 -18.22
CA GLY A 150 1.96 -7.99 -18.11
C GLY A 150 2.44 -7.44 -16.76
N ASP A 151 1.92 -6.27 -16.40
CA ASP A 151 2.17 -5.63 -15.12
C ASP A 151 1.73 -6.51 -13.93
N ALA A 152 0.56 -7.15 -14.03
CA ALA A 152 0.06 -8.08 -13.02
C ALA A 152 1.01 -9.27 -12.80
N SER A 153 1.60 -9.79 -13.89
CA SER A 153 2.58 -10.89 -13.79
C SER A 153 3.86 -10.44 -13.10
N THR A 154 4.32 -9.22 -13.36
CA THR A 154 5.45 -8.61 -12.63
C THR A 154 5.14 -8.49 -11.14
N ILE A 155 4.00 -7.91 -10.77
CA ILE A 155 3.58 -7.74 -9.38
C ILE A 155 3.48 -9.09 -8.66
N ALA A 156 2.92 -10.11 -9.32
CA ALA A 156 2.82 -11.46 -8.75
C ALA A 156 4.21 -12.08 -8.48
N SER A 157 5.18 -11.86 -9.35
CA SER A 157 6.55 -12.37 -9.18
C SER A 157 7.27 -11.69 -8.00
N GLU A 158 7.10 -10.38 -7.83
CA GLU A 158 7.69 -9.66 -6.69
C GLU A 158 6.99 -10.04 -5.38
N ALA A 159 5.67 -10.20 -5.38
CA ALA A 159 4.94 -10.64 -4.20
C ALA A 159 5.42 -12.02 -3.70
N ALA A 160 5.64 -12.97 -4.61
CA ALA A 160 6.16 -14.29 -4.25
C ALA A 160 7.58 -14.23 -3.65
N GLN A 161 8.42 -13.30 -4.10
CA GLN A 161 9.75 -13.07 -3.50
C GLN A 161 9.60 -12.47 -2.11
N LEU A 162 8.73 -11.48 -1.95
CA LEU A 162 8.50 -10.81 -0.69
C LEU A 162 7.87 -11.73 0.37
N ASP A 163 6.99 -12.65 -0.03
CA ASP A 163 6.45 -13.71 0.81
C ASP A 163 7.54 -14.57 1.43
N ALA A 164 8.58 -14.91 0.67
CA ALA A 164 9.71 -15.68 1.18
C ALA A 164 10.48 -14.89 2.26
N VAL A 165 10.59 -13.56 2.10
CA VAL A 165 11.24 -12.69 3.09
C VAL A 165 10.40 -12.58 4.36
N TYR A 166 9.09 -12.37 4.24
CA TYR A 166 8.18 -12.40 5.39
C TYR A 166 8.23 -13.73 6.12
N ALA A 167 8.25 -14.87 5.40
CA ALA A 167 8.36 -16.19 6.02
C ALA A 167 9.64 -16.36 6.87
N VAL A 168 10.78 -15.82 6.40
CA VAL A 168 12.03 -15.79 7.17
C VAL A 168 11.88 -14.93 8.43
N ALA A 169 11.30 -13.73 8.31
CA ALA A 169 11.08 -12.84 9.45
C ALA A 169 10.13 -13.47 10.49
N ILE A 170 9.00 -14.02 10.06
CA ILE A 170 8.03 -14.71 10.92
C ILE A 170 8.70 -15.88 11.64
N SER A 171 9.45 -16.72 10.91
CA SER A 171 10.19 -17.83 11.51
C SER A 171 11.24 -17.38 12.53
N ALA A 172 11.76 -16.17 12.40
CA ALA A 172 12.70 -15.62 13.39
C ALA A 172 12.01 -15.24 14.71
N PHE A 173 10.69 -15.02 14.74
CA PHE A 173 9.95 -14.62 15.95
C PHE A 173 8.98 -15.69 16.48
N SER A 174 8.78 -16.79 15.76
CA SER A 174 8.00 -17.96 16.17
C SER A 174 8.73 -18.90 17.14
#